data_AF-A0A916DC90-F1
#
_entry.id   AF-A0A916DC90-F1
#
_cell.length_a   1.000
_cell.length_b   1.000
_cell.length_c   1.000
_cell.angle_alpha   90.00
_cell.angle_beta   90.00
_cell.angle_gamma   90.00
#
_symmetry.space_group_name_H-M   'P 1'
#
loop_
_entity.id
_entity.type
_entity.pdbx_description
1 polymer ?
#
loop_
_entity_poly.entity_id
_entity_poly.type
_entity_poly.pdbx_seq_one_letter_code
_entity_poly.pdbx_strand_id
1 'polypeptide(L)' 'KNPLTLDSKIEIEGLEDFMYKQGRFNVLRKQDPDRAHELMELEHHDVLARWNQLMSMASTNGK' A
#
# COMPACT_ATOMS: atom_id res chain seq x y z
N LYS A 1 11.50 -21.74 -14.05
CA LYS A 1 10.48 -20.67 -14.23
C LYS A 1 10.07 -20.23 -12.83
N ASN A 2 10.06 -18.92 -12.56
CA ASN A 2 9.62 -18.41 -11.26
C ASN A 2 8.14 -18.80 -11.01
N PRO A 3 7.79 -19.43 -9.86
CA PRO A 3 6.39 -19.76 -9.56
C PRO A 3 5.55 -18.52 -9.19
N LEU A 4 6.17 -17.42 -8.76
CA LEU A 4 5.47 -16.18 -8.44
C LEU A 4 5.29 -15.34 -9.69
N THR A 5 4.05 -14.92 -9.94
CA THR A 5 3.71 -13.94 -10.98
C THR A 5 2.88 -12.83 -10.35
N LEU A 6 3.18 -11.58 -10.71
CA LEU A 6 2.36 -10.43 -10.36
C LEU A 6 1.31 -10.21 -11.45
N ASP A 7 0.04 -10.35 -11.09
CA ASP A 7 -1.13 -10.16 -11.96
C ASP A 7 -1.74 -8.75 -11.83
N SER A 8 -1.30 -8.01 -10.82
CA SER A 8 -1.80 -6.69 -10.47
C SER A 8 -0.80 -5.59 -10.86
N LYS A 9 -1.26 -4.34 -10.87
CA LYS A 9 -0.43 -3.14 -11.00
C LYS A 9 -0.66 -2.24 -9.78
N ILE A 10 0.30 -1.39 -9.45
CA ILE A 10 0.18 -0.42 -8.37
C ILE A 10 -0.09 0.99 -8.92
N GLU A 11 -1.11 1.65 -8.37
CA GLU A 11 -1.40 3.08 -8.54
C GLU A 11 -1.51 3.70 -7.15
N ILE A 12 -0.38 4.14 -6.59
CA ILE A 12 -0.34 4.58 -5.19
C ILE A 12 -0.97 5.95 -4.94
N GLU A 13 -1.05 6.79 -5.97
CA GLU A 13 -1.64 8.13 -5.89
C GLU A 13 -3.11 8.09 -5.47
N GLY A 14 -3.82 6.98 -5.69
CA GLY A 14 -5.22 6.80 -5.27
C GLY A 14 -5.43 6.21 -3.88
N LEU A 15 -4.37 5.94 -3.11
CA LEU A 15 -4.45 5.21 -1.84
C LEU A 15 -5.22 6.00 -0.77
N GLU A 16 -4.88 7.28 -0.58
CA GLU A 16 -5.54 8.15 0.39
C GLU A 16 -7.04 8.30 0.09
N ASP A 17 -7.38 8.60 -1.16
CA ASP A 17 -8.75 8.69 -1.64
C ASP A 17 -9.53 7.39 -1.42
N PHE A 18 -8.90 6.24 -1.69
CA PHE A 18 -9.49 4.92 -1.44
C PHE A 18 -9.76 4.71 0.05
N MET A 19 -8.83 5.08 0.92
CA MET A 19 -8.95 4.91 2.36
C MET A 19 -10.03 5.83 2.94
N TYR A 20 -10.03 7.12 2.61
CA TYR A 20 -10.99 8.07 3.19
C TYR A 20 -12.43 7.89 2.70
N LYS A 21 -12.66 7.16 1.62
CA LYS A 21 -14.00 6.68 1.22
C LYS A 21 -14.58 5.63 2.18
N GLN A 22 -13.78 5.06 3.08
CA GLN A 22 -14.21 4.00 3.99
C GLN A 22 -14.38 4.53 5.41
N GLY A 23 -15.48 4.15 6.05
CA GLY A 23 -15.80 4.58 7.41
C GLY A 23 -14.69 4.27 8.42
N ARG A 24 -14.02 3.12 8.28
CA ARG A 24 -12.95 2.66 9.18
C ARG A 24 -11.75 3.61 9.29
N PHE A 25 -11.39 4.29 8.21
CA PHE A 25 -10.30 5.28 8.21
C PHE A 25 -10.83 6.69 8.52
N ASN A 26 -12.04 6.99 8.02
CA ASN A 26 -12.65 8.30 8.21
C ASN A 26 -13.06 8.57 9.68
N VAL A 27 -13.32 7.54 10.48
CA VAL A 27 -13.56 7.69 11.93
C VAL A 27 -12.30 8.24 12.63
N LEU A 28 -11.13 7.66 12.37
CA LEU A 28 -9.88 8.12 12.97
C LEU A 28 -9.55 9.55 12.54
N ARG A 29 -9.66 9.85 11.23
CA ARG A 29 -9.43 11.21 10.70
C ARG A 29 -10.31 12.28 11.35
N LYS A 30 -11.53 11.94 11.78
CA LYS A 30 -12.43 12.87 12.47
C LYS A 30 -12.08 13.05 13.96
N GLN A 31 -11.56 12.00 14.60
CA GLN A 31 -11.24 12.00 16.02
C GLN A 31 -9.84 12.56 16.30
N ASP A 32 -8.89 12.24 15.44
CA ASP A 32 -7.48 12.59 15.56
C ASP A 32 -6.87 12.77 14.15
N PRO A 33 -7.00 13.98 13.57
CA PRO A 33 -6.53 14.26 12.21
C PRO A 33 -5.00 14.13 12.04
N ASP A 34 -4.24 14.57 13.05
CA ASP A 34 -2.77 14.54 13.00
C ASP A 34 -2.28 13.09 12.99
N ARG A 35 -2.84 12.25 13.85
CA ARG A 35 -2.51 10.83 13.86
C ARG A 35 -2.95 10.11 12.59
N ALA A 36 -4.09 10.49 12.02
CA ALA A 36 -4.55 9.93 10.76
C ALA A 36 -3.59 10.25 9.61
N HIS A 37 -3.05 11.48 9.56
CA HIS A 37 -2.05 11.87 8.58
C HIS A 37 -0.74 11.08 8.76
N GLU A 38 -0.22 10.98 9.99
CA GLU A 38 0.98 10.17 10.26
C GLU A 38 0.82 8.71 9.80
N LEU A 39 -0.33 8.10 10.08
CA LEU A 39 -0.62 6.73 9.67
C LEU A 39 -0.82 6.58 8.17
N MET A 40 -1.32 7.62 7.49
CA MET A 40 -1.43 7.62 6.02
C MET A 40 -0.05 7.56 5.38
N GLU A 41 0.89 8.38 5.84
CA GLU A 41 2.28 8.37 5.35
C GLU A 41 2.95 7.02 5.58
N LEU A 42 2.75 6.41 6.75
CA LEU A 42 3.26 5.07 7.05
C LEU A 42 2.65 4.00 6.14
N GLU A 43 1.35 4.05 5.88
CA GLU A 43 0.68 3.12 4.96
C GLU A 43 1.22 3.26 3.53
N HIS A 44 1.48 4.49 3.06
CA HIS A 44 2.13 4.73 1.77
C HIS A 44 3.49 4.02 1.68
N HIS A 45 4.31 4.13 2.73
CA HIS A 45 5.60 3.44 2.79
C HIS A 45 5.45 1.92 2.80
N ASP A 46 4.52 1.38 3.58
CA ASP A 46 4.31 -0.06 3.73
C ASP A 46 3.82 -0.70 2.43
N VAL A 47 2.88 -0.05 1.74
CA VAL A 47 2.37 -0.49 0.43
C VAL A 47 3.49 -0.54 -0.61
N LEU A 48 4.33 0.51 -0.69
CA LEU A 48 5.49 0.53 -1.60
C LEU A 48 6.52 -0.55 -1.25
N ALA A 49 6.85 -0.69 0.04
CA ALA A 49 7.81 -1.68 0.50
C ALA A 49 7.35 -3.09 0.14
N ARG A 50 6.06 -3.40 0.38
CA ARG A 50 5.48 -4.69 0.00
C ARG A 50 5.50 -4.91 -1.50
N TRP A 51 5.11 -3.90 -2.29
CA TRP A 51 5.12 -3.99 -3.75
C TRP A 51 6.53 -4.27 -4.29
N ASN A 52 7.54 -3.53 -3.81
CA ASN A 52 8.93 -3.72 -4.20
C ASN A 52 9.44 -5.12 -3.84
N GLN A 53 9.05 -5.65 -2.67
CA GLN A 53 9.36 -7.02 -2.28
C GLN A 53 8.75 -8.03 -3.25
N LEU A 54 7.45 -7.91 -3.56
CA LEU A 54 6.77 -8.83 -4.48
C LEU A 54 7.35 -8.75 -5.89
N MET A 55 7.69 -7.55 -6.37
CA MET A 55 8.36 -7.33 -7.66
C MET A 55 9.72 -8.01 -7.72
N SER A 56 10.52 -7.87 -6.67
CA SER A 56 11.82 -8.54 -6.54
C SER A 56 11.66 -10.07 -6.56
N MET A 57 10.70 -10.58 -5.78
CA MET A 57 10.41 -12.01 -5.74
C MET A 57 9.94 -12.55 -7.10
N ALA A 58 9.09 -11.82 -7.83
CA ALA A 58 8.59 -12.20 -9.15
C ALA A 58 9.66 -12.09 -10.26
N SER A 59 10.63 -11.19 -10.08
CA SER A 59 11.73 -10.98 -11.03
C SER A 59 12.92 -11.94 -10.82
N THR A 60 13.00 -12.58 -9.66
CA THR A 60 14.07 -13.54 -9.35
C THR A 60 13.85 -14.84 -10.11
N ASN A 61 14.46 -14.98 -11.29
CA ASN A 61 14.62 -16.27 -11.94
C ASN A 61 15.68 -17.06 -11.16
N GLY A 62 15.30 -18.21 -10.59
CA GLY A 62 16.22 -19.10 -9.90
C GLY A 62 17.47 -19.35 -10.75
N LYS A 63 18.64 -19.02 -10.20
CA LYS A 63 19.92 -19.50 -10.71
C LYS A 63 20.06 -20.99 -10.43
#